data_AF-A0A935N535-F1
#
_entry.id   AF-A0A935N535-F1
#
_cell.length_a   1.000
_cell.length_b   1.000
_cell.length_c   1.000
_cell.angle_alpha   90.00
_cell.angle_beta   90.00
_cell.angle_gamma   90.00
#
_symmetry.space_group_name_H-M   'P 1'
#
loop_
_entity.id
_entity.type
_entity.pdbx_description
1 polymer ?
#
loop_
_entity_poly.entity_id
_entity_poly.type
_entity_poly.pdbx_seq_one_letter_code
_entity_poly.pdbx_strand_id
1 'polypeptide(L)'
;MHIPKVPYRCPPGPYERASLLANFLKSKNPKAKLFVFDSNPDIQAKKGLFEKVWKTNFPSQLEYIPNASIESVDVATKTMIFEVLPKLKADVLNIIPPQRCGPIASRAGLASVDKRWCGVDFLSYASLVQP
;
A
#
# COMPACT_ATOMS: atom_id res chain seq x y z
N MET A 1 -4.17 5.81 -5.76
CA MET A 1 -3.12 5.41 -4.80
C MET A 1 -2.79 3.95 -5.02
N HIS A 2 -1.56 3.57 -4.69
CA HIS A 2 -1.09 2.18 -4.77
C HIS A 2 -0.75 1.63 -3.37
N ILE A 3 -1.02 0.35 -3.17
CA ILE A 3 -0.67 -0.42 -1.95
C ILE A 3 0.21 -1.60 -2.37
N PRO A 4 1.39 -1.79 -1.78
CA PRO A 4 2.31 -2.85 -2.16
C PRO A 4 1.85 -4.19 -1.58
N LYS A 5 2.38 -5.27 -2.14
CA LYS A 5 2.16 -6.61 -1.59
C LYS A 5 2.80 -6.72 -0.20
N VAL A 6 2.12 -7.41 0.73
CA VAL A 6 2.67 -7.68 2.07
C VAL A 6 4.01 -8.42 1.99
N PRO A 7 4.92 -8.23 2.96
CA PRO A 7 4.82 -7.36 4.13
C PRO A 7 5.20 -5.89 3.86
N TYR A 8 4.52 -4.98 4.59
CA TYR A 8 4.82 -3.55 4.65
C TYR A 8 4.39 -2.97 6.02
N ARG A 9 4.89 -1.78 6.35
CA ARG A 9 4.60 -1.09 7.63
C ARG A 9 3.13 -0.70 7.75
N CYS A 10 2.52 -1.05 8.88
CA CYS A 10 1.16 -0.70 9.25
C CYS A 10 0.13 -1.13 8.19
N PRO A 11 -0.21 -2.45 8.13
CA PRO A 11 -1.20 -2.98 7.19
C PRO A 11 -2.50 -2.18 7.06
N PRO A 12 -3.13 -1.63 8.13
CA PRO A 12 -4.37 -0.85 7.98
C PRO A 12 -4.16 0.57 7.42
N GLY A 13 -2.94 1.12 7.48
CA GLY A 13 -2.67 2.53 7.21
C GLY A 13 -3.06 3.03 5.82
N PRO A 14 -2.79 2.28 4.73
CA PRO A 14 -3.22 2.69 3.39
C PRO A 14 -4.75 2.75 3.24
N TYR A 15 -5.49 1.83 3.85
CA TYR A 15 -6.95 1.77 3.80
C TYR A 15 -7.60 2.88 4.64
N GLU A 16 -7.03 3.19 5.80
CA GLU A 16 -7.41 4.34 6.62
C GLU A 16 -7.19 5.65 5.83
N ARG A 17 -6.02 5.81 5.20
CA ARG A 17 -5.75 6.96 4.34
C ARG A 17 -6.78 7.07 3.21
N ALA A 18 -7.14 5.97 2.56
CA ALA A 18 -8.16 5.96 1.52
C ALA A 18 -9.51 6.46 2.05
N SER A 19 -9.88 6.06 3.26
CA SER A 19 -11.11 6.48 3.93
C SER A 19 -11.12 7.98 4.27
N LEU A 20 -10.00 8.50 4.79
CA LEU A 20 -9.84 9.92 5.09
C LEU A 20 -9.87 10.78 3.82
N LEU A 21 -9.20 10.32 2.75
CA LEU A 21 -9.23 10.99 1.45
C LEU A 21 -10.63 10.96 0.85
N ALA A 22 -11.33 9.83 0.89
CA ALA A 22 -12.70 9.74 0.40
C ALA A 22 -13.65 10.70 1.14
N ASN A 23 -13.51 10.82 2.46
CA ASN A 23 -14.25 11.80 3.26
C ASN A 23 -13.92 13.26 2.86
N PHE A 24 -12.64 13.55 2.62
CA PHE A 24 -12.21 14.85 2.12
C PHE A 24 -12.80 15.15 0.73
N LEU A 25 -12.74 14.20 -0.21
CA LEU A 25 -13.32 14.37 -1.55
C LEU A 25 -14.83 14.60 -1.47
N LYS A 26 -15.55 13.80 -0.67
CA LYS A 26 -17.00 13.96 -0.48
C LYS A 26 -17.38 15.38 -0.03
N SER A 27 -16.58 16.00 0.82
CA SER A 27 -16.87 17.30 1.42
C SER A 27 -16.31 18.50 0.65
N LYS A 28 -15.18 18.34 -0.05
CA LYS A 28 -14.44 19.47 -0.66
C LYS A 28 -14.29 19.37 -2.17
N ASN A 29 -14.32 18.17 -2.75
CA ASN A 29 -14.22 17.97 -4.20
C ASN A 29 -15.00 16.71 -4.64
N PRO A 30 -16.35 16.76 -4.60
CA PRO A 30 -17.17 15.56 -4.81
C PRO A 30 -17.15 15.03 -6.24
N LYS A 31 -16.63 15.80 -7.20
CA LYS A 31 -16.45 15.38 -8.61
C LYS A 31 -15.20 14.52 -8.81
N ALA A 32 -14.22 14.60 -7.91
CA ALA A 32 -13.01 13.78 -8.00
C ALA A 32 -13.27 12.36 -7.48
N LYS A 33 -12.48 11.42 -7.99
CA LYS A 33 -12.55 10.00 -7.62
C LYS A 33 -11.18 9.50 -7.16
N LEU A 34 -11.16 8.74 -6.08
CA LEU A 34 -9.99 8.03 -5.57
C LEU A 34 -10.04 6.58 -6.03
N PHE A 35 -9.04 6.19 -6.81
CA PHE A 35 -8.77 4.78 -7.12
C PHE A 35 -7.72 4.22 -6.16
N VAL A 36 -7.98 3.06 -5.58
CA VAL A 36 -7.06 2.32 -4.70
C VAL A 36 -6.67 1.03 -5.42
N PHE A 37 -5.45 1.01 -5.96
CA PHE A 37 -4.87 -0.17 -6.60
C PHE A 37 -4.06 -0.96 -5.58
N ASP A 38 -4.58 -2.10 -5.16
CA ASP A 38 -3.94 -2.96 -4.17
C ASP A 38 -3.27 -4.15 -4.83
N SER A 39 -1.96 -4.33 -4.61
CA SER A 39 -1.22 -5.49 -5.11
C SER A 39 -1.56 -6.79 -4.38
N ASN A 40 -2.33 -6.71 -3.29
CA ASN A 40 -2.84 -7.85 -2.55
C ASN A 40 -4.21 -8.29 -3.10
N PRO A 41 -4.60 -9.56 -2.91
CA PRO A 41 -5.91 -10.04 -3.32
C PRO A 41 -7.07 -9.44 -2.52
N ASP A 42 -6.78 -8.87 -1.35
CA ASP A 42 -7.79 -8.37 -0.41
C ASP A 42 -7.21 -7.36 0.58
N ILE A 43 -8.07 -6.74 1.38
CA ILE A 43 -7.68 -5.82 2.47
C ILE A 43 -6.99 -6.61 3.59
N GLN A 44 -5.76 -6.21 3.92
CA GLN A 44 -4.88 -6.97 4.80
C GLN A 44 -5.19 -6.88 6.30
N ALA A 45 -5.93 -5.84 6.72
CA ALA A 45 -6.33 -5.67 8.11
C ALA A 45 -7.69 -4.97 8.22
N LYS A 46 -8.55 -5.44 9.13
CA LYS A 46 -9.88 -4.86 9.42
C LYS A 46 -10.81 -4.78 8.19
N LYS A 47 -10.69 -5.72 7.23
CA LYS A 47 -11.46 -5.78 5.96
C LYS A 47 -12.92 -5.37 6.10
N GLY A 48 -13.67 -6.09 6.96
CA GLY A 48 -15.12 -5.88 7.09
C GLY A 48 -15.51 -4.46 7.51
N LEU A 49 -14.66 -3.76 8.26
CA LEU A 49 -14.91 -2.36 8.65
C LEU A 49 -14.72 -1.41 7.47
N PHE A 50 -13.63 -1.57 6.71
CA PHE A 50 -13.35 -0.72 5.55
C PHE A 50 -14.35 -0.95 4.42
N GLU A 51 -14.63 -2.20 4.06
CA GLU A 51 -15.60 -2.50 3.00
C GLU A 51 -16.99 -1.96 3.32
N LYS A 52 -17.43 -2.10 4.58
CA LYS A 52 -18.71 -1.55 5.04
C LYS A 52 -18.74 -0.05 4.82
N VAL A 53 -17.75 0.68 5.37
CA VAL A 53 -17.71 2.14 5.31
C VAL A 53 -17.59 2.64 3.87
N TRP A 54 -16.79 1.99 3.02
CA TRP A 54 -16.64 2.43 1.63
C TRP A 54 -17.92 2.23 0.82
N LYS A 55 -18.59 1.09 0.99
CA LYS A 55 -19.89 0.82 0.34
C LYS A 55 -20.99 1.77 0.82
N THR A 56 -21.05 2.08 2.12
CA THR A 56 -22.14 2.90 2.67
C THR A 56 -21.87 4.41 2.59
N ASN A 57 -20.65 4.86 2.87
CA ASN A 57 -20.36 6.28 3.05
C ASN A 57 -19.73 6.93 1.83
N PHE A 58 -18.99 6.17 1.02
CA PHE A 58 -18.14 6.67 -0.07
C PHE A 58 -18.30 5.95 -1.43
N PRO A 59 -19.49 5.46 -1.83
CA PRO A 59 -19.63 4.67 -3.06
C PRO A 59 -19.30 5.45 -4.34
N SER A 60 -19.40 6.79 -4.32
CA SER A 60 -19.05 7.64 -5.46
C SER A 60 -17.62 8.19 -5.43
N GLN A 61 -17.00 8.26 -4.25
CA GLN A 61 -15.66 8.84 -4.08
C GLN A 61 -14.53 7.82 -4.23
N LEU A 62 -14.75 6.55 -3.88
CA LEU A 62 -13.69 5.55 -3.78
C LEU A 62 -14.01 4.31 -4.59
N GLU A 63 -13.03 3.88 -5.39
CA GLU A 63 -13.03 2.58 -6.06
C GLU A 63 -11.81 1.78 -5.63
N TYR A 64 -12.03 0.54 -5.19
CA TYR A 64 -11.00 -0.37 -4.73
C TYR A 64 -10.81 -1.50 -5.74
N ILE A 65 -9.57 -1.67 -6.20
CA ILE A 65 -9.18 -2.67 -7.20
C ILE A 65 -8.12 -3.60 -6.57
N PRO A 66 -8.49 -4.83 -6.18
CA PRO A 66 -7.53 -5.82 -5.69
C PRO A 66 -6.74 -6.43 -6.84
N ASN A 67 -5.65 -7.14 -6.52
CA ASN A 67 -4.74 -7.77 -7.49
C ASN A 67 -4.21 -6.80 -8.56
N ALA A 68 -4.12 -5.51 -8.24
CA ALA A 68 -3.66 -4.45 -9.11
C ALA A 68 -2.22 -4.04 -8.75
N SER A 69 -1.27 -4.86 -9.16
CA SER A 69 0.16 -4.56 -9.02
C SER A 69 0.60 -3.56 -10.08
N ILE A 70 1.26 -2.48 -9.63
CA ILE A 70 1.96 -1.58 -10.55
C ILE A 70 3.33 -2.17 -10.89
N GLU A 71 3.72 -2.09 -12.14
CA GLU A 71 5.06 -2.43 -12.60
C GLU A 71 6.00 -1.23 -12.42
N SER A 72 5.54 -0.05 -12.84
CA SER A 72 6.33 1.18 -12.79
C SER A 72 5.43 2.43 -12.78
N VAL A 73 6.05 3.59 -12.58
CA VAL A 73 5.39 4.90 -12.58
C VAL A 73 6.20 5.86 -13.43
N ASP A 74 5.55 6.48 -14.40
CA ASP A 74 6.08 7.65 -15.09
C ASP A 74 5.75 8.91 -14.28
N VAL A 75 6.77 9.46 -13.64
CA VAL A 75 6.64 10.64 -12.77
C VAL A 75 6.37 11.91 -13.58
N ALA A 76 6.91 12.02 -14.80
CA ALA A 76 6.75 13.20 -15.64
C ALA A 76 5.30 13.34 -16.11
N THR A 77 4.68 12.23 -16.50
CA THR A 77 3.29 12.23 -16.98
C THR A 77 2.26 11.92 -15.89
N LYS A 78 2.71 11.55 -14.67
CA LYS A 78 1.89 11.05 -13.56
C LYS A 78 1.03 9.85 -13.96
N THR A 79 1.68 8.88 -14.59
CA THR A 79 1.02 7.67 -15.10
C THR A 79 1.50 6.43 -14.35
N MET A 80 0.56 5.66 -13.82
CA MET A 80 0.83 4.31 -13.30
C MET A 80 0.78 3.31 -14.45
N ILE A 81 1.77 2.43 -14.49
CA ILE A 81 1.90 1.37 -15.47
C ILE A 81 1.68 0.05 -14.73
N PHE A 82 0.79 -0.77 -15.25
CA PHE A 82 0.43 -2.06 -14.69
C PHE A 82 0.81 -3.15 -15.69
N GLU A 83 1.04 -4.36 -15.17
CA GLU A 83 1.33 -5.52 -16.00
C GLU A 83 0.10 -6.00 -16.79
N VAL A 84 -1.08 -5.98 -16.14
CA VAL A 84 -2.33 -6.55 -16.69
C VAL A 84 -3.41 -5.50 -16.93
N LEU A 85 -3.41 -4.41 -16.17
CA LEU A 85 -4.41 -3.35 -16.27
C LEU A 85 -3.98 -2.25 -17.26
N PRO A 86 -4.93 -1.48 -17.82
CA PRO A 86 -4.58 -0.30 -18.59
C PRO A 86 -3.75 0.70 -17.78
N LYS A 87 -2.84 1.41 -18.45
CA LYS A 87 -2.13 2.55 -17.87
C LYS A 87 -3.13 3.60 -17.38
N LEU A 88 -2.87 4.18 -16.22
CA LEU A 88 -3.76 5.18 -15.63
C LEU A 88 -3.00 6.45 -15.25
N LYS A 89 -3.43 7.57 -15.82
CA LYS A 89 -2.98 8.92 -15.45
C LYS A 89 -3.83 9.45 -14.29
N ALA A 90 -3.19 10.14 -13.35
CA ALA A 90 -3.90 10.78 -12.23
C ALA A 90 -3.33 12.17 -11.92
N ASP A 91 -4.16 13.04 -11.33
CA ASP A 91 -3.74 14.38 -10.90
C ASP A 91 -2.75 14.32 -9.73
N VAL A 92 -2.99 13.35 -8.83
CA VAL A 92 -2.17 13.08 -7.63
C VAL A 92 -1.89 11.58 -7.56
N LEU A 93 -0.60 11.24 -7.44
CA LEU A 93 -0.15 9.88 -7.21
C LEU A 93 0.38 9.73 -5.78
N ASN A 94 -0.15 8.72 -5.09
CA ASN A 94 0.38 8.25 -3.82
C ASN A 94 0.82 6.81 -4.02
N ILE A 95 2.13 6.62 -4.16
CA ILE A 95 2.76 5.33 -4.44
C ILE A 95 3.46 4.88 -3.16
N ILE A 96 3.06 3.71 -2.65
CA ILE A 96 3.65 3.12 -1.46
C ILE A 96 4.55 1.98 -1.95
N PRO A 97 5.88 2.17 -2.02
CA PRO A 97 6.76 1.16 -2.57
C PRO A 97 6.85 -0.07 -1.65
N PRO A 98 7.19 -1.25 -2.18
CA PRO A 98 7.57 -2.41 -1.38
C PRO A 98 8.67 -2.05 -0.37
N GLN A 99 8.58 -2.62 0.82
CA GLN A 99 9.44 -2.24 1.95
C GLN A 99 10.39 -3.36 2.34
N ARG A 100 11.47 -2.96 3.02
CA ARG A 100 12.50 -3.81 3.60
C ARG A 100 13.08 -3.12 4.84
N CYS A 101 13.95 -3.81 5.56
CA CYS A 101 14.74 -3.26 6.65
C CYS A 101 15.54 -2.03 6.23
N GLY A 102 15.88 -1.19 7.21
CA GLY A 102 16.67 0.01 6.97
C GLY A 102 18.07 -0.31 6.43
N PRO A 103 18.73 0.63 5.73
CA PRO A 103 20.04 0.39 5.12
C PRO A 103 21.11 -0.10 6.08
N ILE A 104 21.10 0.35 7.34
CA ILE A 104 22.06 -0.08 8.36
C ILE A 104 22.00 -1.59 8.60
N ALA A 105 20.81 -2.15 8.73
CA ALA A 105 20.61 -3.57 9.00
C ALA A 105 21.00 -4.43 7.80
N SER A 106 20.65 -3.99 6.59
CA SER A 106 21.06 -4.66 5.36
C SER A 106 22.58 -4.65 5.17
N ARG A 107 23.26 -3.52 5.43
CA ARG A 107 24.73 -3.40 5.33
C ARG A 107 25.46 -4.21 6.39
N ALA A 108 24.89 -4.34 7.59
CA ALA A 108 25.41 -5.15 8.67
C ALA A 108 25.16 -6.67 8.47
N GLY A 109 24.58 -7.09 7.34
CA GLY A 109 24.31 -8.50 7.07
C GLY A 109 23.13 -9.08 7.86
N LEU A 110 22.28 -8.25 8.47
CA LEU A 110 21.18 -8.68 9.33
C LEU A 110 19.92 -9.07 8.55
N ALA A 111 19.84 -8.81 7.24
CA ALA A 111 18.64 -9.06 6.43
C ALA A 111 18.49 -10.54 6.05
N SER A 112 18.15 -11.39 7.01
CA SER A 112 18.09 -12.85 6.85
C SER A 112 16.75 -13.41 6.36
N VAL A 113 15.64 -12.69 6.52
CA VAL A 113 14.30 -13.14 6.10
C VAL A 113 13.97 -12.57 4.72
N ASP A 114 13.84 -13.43 3.72
CA ASP A 114 13.64 -13.11 2.30
C ASP A 114 14.63 -12.06 1.76
N LYS A 115 15.82 -11.94 2.38
CA LYS A 115 16.80 -10.85 2.12
C LYS A 115 16.23 -9.44 2.28
N ARG A 116 15.09 -9.29 2.96
CA ARG A 116 14.38 -8.02 3.16
C ARG A 116 14.25 -7.65 4.62
N TRP A 117 14.11 -8.59 5.55
CA TRP A 117 13.86 -8.32 6.96
C TRP A 117 14.89 -9.00 7.86
N CYS A 118 14.98 -8.53 9.10
CA CYS A 118 15.87 -9.09 10.10
C CYS A 118 15.19 -10.23 10.84
N GLY A 119 15.72 -11.44 10.70
CA GLY A 119 15.30 -12.57 11.51
C GLY A 119 15.85 -12.42 12.92
N VAL A 120 14.97 -12.58 13.91
CA VAL A 120 15.30 -12.50 15.33
C VAL A 120 14.74 -13.71 16.06
N ASP A 121 15.38 -14.07 17.17
CA ASP A 121 14.75 -14.94 18.15
C ASP A 121 13.56 -14.20 18.80
N PHE A 122 12.38 -14.80 18.83
CA PHE A 122 11.17 -14.09 19.28
C PHE A 122 11.09 -13.85 20.80
N LEU A 123 11.95 -14.49 21.59
CA LEU A 123 11.99 -14.28 23.04
C LEU A 123 12.97 -13.18 23.45
N SER A 124 14.16 -13.21 22.87
CA SER A 124 15.26 -12.28 23.19
C SER A 124 15.39 -11.12 22.22
N TYR A 125 14.80 -11.22 21.03
CA TYR A 125 15.03 -10.34 19.88
C TYR A 125 16.50 -10.31 19.41
N ALA A 126 17.34 -11.25 19.85
CA ALA A 126 18.70 -11.41 19.35
C ALA A 126 18.67 -11.76 17.86
N SER A 127 19.66 -11.29 17.11
CA SER A 127 19.78 -11.59 15.68
C SER A 127 20.04 -13.08 15.47
N LEU A 128 19.38 -13.68 14.48
CA LEU A 128 19.62 -15.09 14.11
C LEU A 128 20.92 -15.29 13.32
N VAL A 129 21.60 -14.21 12.92
CA VAL A 129 22.75 -14.25 11.99
C VAL A 129 23.97 -13.47 12.49
N GLN A 130 23.87 -12.75 13.61
CA GLN A 130 24.95 -12.02 14.24
C GLN A 130 24.79 -12.11 15.77
N PRO A 131 25.87 -12.22 16.56
CA PRO A 131 25.82 -12.25 18.02
C PRO A 131 25.25 -10.97 18.65
#